data_AF-A0A1U7LLG3-F1
#
_entry.id   AF-A0A1U7LLG3-F1
#
_cell.length_a   1.000
_cell.length_b   1.000
_cell.length_c   1.000
_cell.angle_alpha   90.00
_cell.angle_beta   90.00
_cell.angle_gamma   90.00
#
_symmetry.space_group_name_H-M   'P 1'
#
loop_
_entity.id
_entity.type
_entity.pdbx_description
1 polymer ?
#
loop_
_entity_poly.entity_id
_entity_poly.type
_entity_poly.pdbx_seq_one_letter_code
_entity_poly.pdbx_strand_id
1 'polypeptide(L)'
;MSIDLALIGASDEAYEEELLRNPYVLKPWIRYLDHKHDRPIHERAFIFERAVKDLPGSYKLWRMYLHERMEHVEDLNPATYEKEWEKINYCFERSLVLLHKMPRIWLEYLQFLLKQCKISHSRRVFDRALRALPLTQHSRIWKLYLPFAESAAGETGYRVYKRYIRNHPEQSEHYIELLLDNEYYFEAANTYIHILNDPNFRSLEGKSNYELWMELCDICVHHPSEMTGINVEQIIRSGIAKFSDQRGKLWTSLATYWVTRGELEKVVLFQNSSHLLRLEIPLKKE
;
A
#
# COMPACT_ATOMS: atom_id res chain seq x y z
N MET A 1 11.77 11.55 -36.10
CA MET A 1 12.77 12.40 -35.44
C MET A 1 14.08 12.19 -36.17
N SER A 2 14.46 13.16 -37.02
CA SER A 2 15.82 13.22 -37.54
C SER A 2 16.75 13.33 -36.34
N ILE A 3 17.74 12.45 -36.28
CA ILE A 3 18.77 12.48 -35.25
C ILE A 3 19.68 13.63 -35.66
N ASP A 4 19.64 14.76 -34.94
CA ASP A 4 20.52 15.89 -35.19
C ASP A 4 21.96 15.46 -34.86
N LEU A 5 22.70 15.04 -35.88
CA LEU A 5 24.13 14.70 -35.84
C LEU A 5 25.01 15.93 -35.49
N ALA A 6 24.40 17.10 -35.25
CA ALA A 6 25.07 18.36 -34.91
C ALA A 6 25.85 18.30 -33.58
N LEU A 7 25.58 17.31 -32.73
CA LEU A 7 26.26 17.11 -31.44
C LEU A 7 27.50 16.19 -31.53
N ILE A 8 27.82 15.69 -32.73
CA ILE A 8 28.99 14.84 -32.96
C ILE A 8 30.17 15.73 -33.36
N GLY A 9 31.19 15.77 -32.52
CA GLY A 9 32.42 16.51 -32.78
C GLY A 9 33.49 15.63 -33.45
N ALA A 10 34.56 16.26 -33.94
CA ALA A 10 35.70 15.53 -34.52
C ALA A 10 36.39 14.57 -33.52
N SER A 11 36.30 14.85 -32.21
CA SER A 11 36.82 13.95 -31.17
C SER A 11 36.03 12.64 -31.05
N ASP A 12 34.82 12.59 -31.59
CA ASP A 12 33.89 11.47 -31.43
C ASP A 12 34.02 10.44 -32.57
N GLU A 13 34.72 10.79 -33.66
CA GLU A 13 34.80 10.00 -34.90
C GLU A 13 35.28 8.56 -34.67
N ALA A 14 36.32 8.37 -33.85
CA ALA A 14 36.84 7.05 -33.51
C ALA A 14 35.79 6.16 -32.80
N TYR A 15 34.95 6.75 -31.95
CA TYR A 15 33.88 6.03 -31.25
C TYR A 15 32.68 5.76 -32.16
N GLU A 16 32.34 6.71 -33.03
CA GLU A 16 31.27 6.53 -34.02
C GLU A 16 31.61 5.42 -35.03
N GLU A 17 32.87 5.32 -35.47
CA GLU A 17 33.32 4.20 -36.29
C GLU A 17 33.21 2.85 -35.56
N GLU A 18 33.59 2.80 -34.27
CA GLU A 18 33.46 1.59 -33.46
C GLU A 18 31.99 1.15 -33.32
N LEU A 19 31.08 2.12 -33.15
CA LEU A 19 29.64 1.90 -33.06
C LEU A 19 29.02 1.44 -34.38
N LEU A 20 29.46 2.00 -35.52
CA LEU A 20 29.01 1.55 -36.84
C LEU A 20 29.39 0.09 -37.10
N ARG A 21 30.56 -0.35 -36.61
CA ARG A 21 31.01 -1.73 -36.74
C ARG A 21 30.24 -2.68 -35.81
N ASN A 22 29.96 -2.25 -34.59
CA ASN A 22 29.37 -3.10 -33.55
C ASN A 22 28.24 -2.41 -32.76
N PRO A 23 27.08 -2.11 -33.38
CA PRO A 23 26.02 -1.32 -32.76
C PRO A 23 25.31 -2.06 -31.61
N TYR A 24 25.24 -3.40 -31.68
CA TYR A 24 24.57 -4.23 -30.68
C TYR A 24 25.49 -4.72 -29.55
N VAL A 25 26.69 -4.13 -29.41
CA VAL A 25 27.63 -4.50 -28.34
C VAL A 25 27.66 -3.41 -27.29
N LEU A 26 27.53 -3.79 -26.03
CA LEU A 26 27.44 -2.84 -24.92
C LEU A 26 28.74 -2.05 -24.66
N LYS A 27 29.91 -2.67 -24.86
CA LYS A 27 31.21 -2.08 -24.47
C LYS A 27 31.57 -0.79 -25.24
N PRO A 28 31.43 -0.71 -26.58
CA PRO A 28 31.65 0.53 -27.33
C PRO A 28 30.80 1.70 -26.83
N TRP A 29 29.50 1.46 -26.56
CA TRP A 29 28.62 2.49 -26.00
C TRP A 29 29.09 3.01 -24.65
N ILE A 30 29.53 2.12 -23.75
CA ILE A 30 30.04 2.53 -22.44
C ILE A 30 31.31 3.37 -22.59
N ARG A 31 32.25 2.97 -23.44
CA ARG A 31 33.48 3.75 -23.69
C ARG A 31 33.18 5.16 -24.22
N TYR A 32 32.21 5.26 -25.11
CA TYR A 32 31.81 6.56 -25.65
C TYR A 32 31.15 7.44 -24.58
N LEU A 33 30.31 6.85 -23.73
CA LEU A 33 29.71 7.55 -22.58
C LEU A 33 30.77 7.99 -21.56
N ASP A 34 31.76 7.14 -21.28
CA ASP A 34 32.89 7.47 -20.39
C ASP A 34 33.72 8.62 -20.97
N HIS A 35 33.93 8.66 -22.29
CA HIS A 35 34.59 9.78 -22.96
C HIS A 35 33.84 11.11 -22.77
N LYS A 36 32.50 11.09 -22.82
CA LYS A 36 31.65 12.27 -22.66
C LYS A 36 31.14 12.51 -21.23
N HIS A 37 31.70 11.87 -20.21
CA HIS A 37 31.16 11.96 -18.84
C HIS A 37 31.13 13.42 -18.29
N ASP A 38 32.13 14.24 -18.63
CA ASP A 38 32.23 15.65 -18.20
C ASP A 38 31.37 16.62 -19.03
N ARG A 39 30.74 16.13 -20.11
CA ARG A 39 29.93 16.95 -21.03
C ARG A 39 28.55 17.21 -20.44
N PRO A 40 27.86 18.29 -20.89
CA PRO A 40 26.53 18.61 -20.40
C PRO A 40 25.53 17.47 -20.69
N ILE A 41 24.50 17.39 -19.84
CA ILE A 41 23.50 16.30 -19.85
C ILE A 41 22.83 16.07 -21.20
N HIS A 42 22.63 17.11 -22.02
CA HIS A 42 21.96 16.96 -23.31
C HIS A 42 22.82 16.20 -24.33
N GLU A 43 24.15 16.38 -24.32
CA GLU A 43 25.08 15.60 -25.16
C GLU A 43 25.15 14.14 -24.70
N ARG A 44 25.21 13.91 -23.39
CA ARG A 44 25.24 12.56 -22.83
C ARG A 44 23.92 11.84 -23.08
N ALA A 45 22.79 12.50 -22.83
CA ALA A 45 21.45 11.96 -23.09
C ALA A 45 21.25 11.61 -24.57
N PHE A 46 21.82 12.38 -25.50
CA PHE A 46 21.80 12.06 -26.93
C PHE A 46 22.47 10.70 -27.21
N ILE A 47 23.62 10.42 -26.61
CA ILE A 47 24.31 9.13 -26.75
C ILE A 47 23.48 8.02 -26.11
N PHE A 48 22.90 8.24 -24.92
CA PHE A 48 22.03 7.25 -24.28
C PHE A 48 20.79 6.92 -25.11
N GLU A 49 20.12 7.91 -25.70
CA GLU A 49 18.94 7.69 -26.52
C GLU A 49 19.25 6.83 -27.74
N ARG A 50 20.44 7.00 -28.34
CA ARG A 50 20.95 6.13 -29.41
C ARG A 50 21.28 4.73 -28.89
N ALA A 51 22.04 4.65 -27.79
CA ALA A 51 22.45 3.38 -27.20
C ALA A 51 21.25 2.51 -26.83
N VAL A 52 20.22 3.11 -26.25
CA VAL A 52 18.98 2.46 -25.85
C VAL A 52 18.09 2.10 -27.05
N LYS A 53 18.16 2.85 -28.14
CA LYS A 53 17.45 2.49 -29.39
C LYS A 53 18.04 1.22 -30.01
N ASP A 54 19.36 1.10 -30.01
CA ASP A 54 20.04 -0.07 -30.58
C ASP A 54 20.06 -1.26 -29.62
N LEU A 55 20.12 -0.99 -28.31
CA LEU A 55 20.12 -2.00 -27.22
C LEU A 55 19.00 -1.77 -26.21
N PRO A 56 17.73 -1.94 -26.59
CA PRO A 56 16.60 -1.59 -25.75
C PRO A 56 16.40 -2.58 -24.57
N GLY A 57 16.97 -3.77 -24.64
CA GLY A 57 16.96 -4.77 -23.56
C GLY A 57 18.12 -4.65 -22.56
N SER A 58 19.05 -3.71 -22.75
CA SER A 58 20.22 -3.59 -21.88
C SER A 58 19.85 -2.92 -20.55
N TYR A 59 19.69 -3.73 -19.51
CA TYR A 59 19.45 -3.25 -18.15
C TYR A 59 20.50 -2.24 -17.67
N LYS A 60 21.79 -2.48 -18.01
CA LYS A 60 22.89 -1.61 -17.58
C LYS A 60 22.77 -0.21 -18.19
N LEU A 61 22.50 -0.11 -19.50
CA LEU A 61 22.35 1.19 -20.18
C LEU A 61 21.16 1.97 -19.63
N TRP A 62 20.00 1.31 -19.51
CA TRP A 62 18.81 1.94 -18.96
C TRP A 62 19.03 2.45 -17.54
N ARG A 63 19.70 1.68 -16.68
CA ARG A 63 20.00 2.12 -15.32
C ARG A 63 20.95 3.30 -15.25
N MET A 64 22.01 3.30 -16.06
CA MET A 64 22.93 4.44 -16.14
C MET A 64 22.17 5.68 -16.62
N TYR A 65 21.37 5.53 -17.69
CA TYR A 65 20.61 6.64 -18.25
C TYR A 65 19.57 7.21 -17.27
N LEU A 66 18.79 6.34 -16.62
CA LEU A 66 17.78 6.77 -15.65
C LEU A 66 18.41 7.45 -14.43
N HIS A 67 19.53 6.93 -13.92
CA HIS A 67 20.24 7.54 -12.80
C HIS A 67 20.70 8.96 -13.13
N GLU A 68 21.35 9.12 -14.26
CA GLU A 68 21.86 10.42 -14.71
C GLU A 68 20.75 11.44 -14.95
N ARG A 69 19.60 10.97 -15.48
CA ARG A 69 18.42 11.82 -15.65
C ARG A 69 17.78 12.20 -14.31
N MET A 70 17.74 11.30 -13.34
CA MET A 70 17.23 11.59 -12.00
C MET A 70 18.12 12.59 -11.25
N GLU A 71 19.44 12.42 -11.32
CA GLU A 71 20.43 13.30 -10.70
C GLU A 71 20.28 14.74 -11.24
N HIS A 72 20.00 14.90 -12.53
CA HIS A 72 19.78 16.22 -13.14
C HIS A 72 18.58 16.99 -12.55
N VAL A 73 17.52 16.29 -12.14
CA VAL A 73 16.31 16.93 -11.61
C VAL A 73 16.23 16.90 -10.09
N GLU A 74 17.23 16.34 -9.41
CA GLU A 74 17.20 16.13 -7.96
C GLU A 74 17.05 17.46 -7.19
N ASP A 75 17.74 18.50 -7.66
CA ASP A 75 17.69 19.84 -7.07
C ASP A 75 16.49 20.69 -7.57
N LEU A 76 15.73 20.20 -8.54
CA LEU A 76 14.62 20.92 -9.14
C LEU A 76 13.29 20.60 -8.45
N ASN A 77 12.51 21.64 -8.13
CA ASN A 77 11.19 21.44 -7.55
C ASN A 77 10.25 20.72 -8.55
N PRO A 78 9.63 19.57 -8.16
CA PRO A 78 8.69 18.84 -9.00
C PRO A 78 7.51 19.66 -9.54
N ALA A 79 6.99 20.60 -8.74
CA ALA A 79 5.81 21.38 -9.12
C ALA A 79 6.13 22.48 -10.14
N THR A 80 7.32 23.08 -10.04
CA THR A 80 7.74 24.17 -10.94
C THR A 80 8.27 23.63 -12.27
N TYR A 81 9.00 22.52 -12.23
CA TYR A 81 9.65 21.93 -13.40
C TYR A 81 8.92 20.67 -13.90
N GLU A 82 7.59 20.64 -13.84
CA GLU A 82 6.78 19.46 -14.17
C GLU A 82 7.17 18.81 -15.51
N LYS A 83 7.45 19.62 -16.55
CA LYS A 83 7.84 19.11 -17.88
C LYS A 83 9.12 18.28 -17.86
N GLU A 84 10.11 18.65 -17.04
CA GLU A 84 11.35 17.87 -16.95
C GLU A 84 11.15 16.56 -16.19
N TRP A 85 10.33 16.59 -15.13
CA TRP A 85 9.93 15.40 -14.38
C TRP A 85 9.10 14.45 -15.26
N GLU A 86 8.23 14.96 -16.12
CA GLU A 86 7.46 14.17 -17.08
C GLU A 86 8.32 13.49 -18.16
N LYS A 87 9.39 14.15 -18.64
CA LYS A 87 10.34 13.51 -19.56
C LYS A 87 11.01 12.29 -18.91
N ILE A 88 11.30 12.36 -17.61
CA ILE A 88 11.90 11.24 -16.87
C ILE A 88 10.87 10.15 -16.63
N ASN A 89 9.64 10.49 -16.28
CA ASN A 89 8.53 9.53 -16.22
C ASN A 89 8.41 8.78 -17.55
N TYR A 90 8.42 9.50 -18.67
CA TYR A 90 8.38 8.89 -20.01
C TYR A 90 9.58 7.97 -20.28
N CYS A 91 10.78 8.35 -19.80
CA CYS A 91 11.97 7.51 -19.88
C CYS A 91 11.81 6.19 -19.10
N PHE A 92 11.30 6.26 -17.86
CA PHE A 92 10.97 5.08 -17.07
C PHE A 92 9.93 4.18 -17.77
N GLU A 93 8.85 4.77 -18.27
CA GLU A 93 7.81 4.05 -19.02
C GLU A 93 8.39 3.30 -20.23
N ARG A 94 9.29 3.93 -21.00
CA ARG A 94 9.99 3.29 -22.11
C ARG A 94 10.88 2.13 -21.66
N SER A 95 11.65 2.32 -20.58
CA SER A 95 12.53 1.26 -20.05
C SER A 95 11.74 0.01 -19.64
N LEU A 96 10.55 0.22 -19.07
CA LEU A 96 9.70 -0.84 -18.55
C LEU A 96 9.01 -1.64 -19.65
N VAL A 97 8.97 -1.19 -20.92
CA VAL A 97 8.41 -1.97 -22.03
C VAL A 97 9.12 -3.33 -22.17
N LEU A 98 10.46 -3.34 -22.10
CA LEU A 98 11.25 -4.58 -22.19
C LEU A 98 11.76 -5.07 -20.84
N LEU A 99 11.97 -4.16 -19.88
CA LEU A 99 12.55 -4.48 -18.56
C LEU A 99 11.50 -4.63 -17.45
N HIS A 100 10.24 -4.92 -17.78
CA HIS A 100 9.15 -5.03 -16.80
C HIS A 100 9.37 -6.06 -15.69
N LYS A 101 10.25 -7.05 -15.88
CA LYS A 101 10.58 -8.07 -14.87
C LYS A 101 11.68 -7.63 -13.89
N MET A 102 12.29 -6.46 -14.09
CA MET A 102 13.43 -5.98 -13.30
C MET A 102 12.96 -5.15 -12.09
N PRO A 103 13.03 -5.66 -10.85
CA PRO A 103 12.44 -4.99 -9.68
C PRO A 103 13.13 -3.67 -9.31
N ARG A 104 14.43 -3.54 -9.59
CA ARG A 104 15.19 -2.32 -9.24
C ARG A 104 14.69 -1.08 -9.99
N ILE A 105 14.36 -1.21 -11.28
CA ILE A 105 13.83 -0.09 -12.08
C ILE A 105 12.46 0.33 -11.55
N TRP A 106 11.61 -0.64 -11.18
CA TRP A 106 10.33 -0.33 -10.54
C TRP A 106 10.50 0.42 -9.22
N LEU A 107 11.42 -0.02 -8.35
CA LEU A 107 11.64 0.64 -7.06
C LEU A 107 12.13 2.07 -7.25
N GLU A 108 13.10 2.30 -8.14
CA GLU A 108 13.59 3.64 -8.50
C GLU A 108 12.46 4.50 -9.07
N TYR A 109 11.63 3.95 -9.96
CA TYR A 109 10.51 4.69 -10.54
C TYR A 109 9.45 5.07 -9.50
N LEU A 110 9.09 4.12 -8.63
CA LEU A 110 8.10 4.36 -7.59
C LEU A 110 8.60 5.41 -6.59
N GLN A 111 9.85 5.32 -6.15
CA GLN A 111 10.46 6.34 -5.27
C GLN A 111 10.47 7.72 -5.94
N PHE A 112 10.79 7.79 -7.23
CA PHE A 112 10.75 9.02 -8.01
C PHE A 112 9.33 9.62 -8.11
N LEU A 113 8.31 8.78 -8.29
CA LEU A 113 6.91 9.22 -8.33
C LEU A 113 6.39 9.74 -7.00
N LEU A 114 6.87 9.20 -5.88
CA LEU A 114 6.48 9.68 -4.55
C LEU A 114 6.90 11.15 -4.34
N LYS A 115 7.99 11.60 -4.96
CA LYS A 115 8.42 13.02 -4.92
C LYS A 115 7.45 13.97 -5.67
N GLN A 116 6.67 13.48 -6.64
CA GLN A 116 5.80 14.30 -7.50
C GLN A 116 4.38 14.50 -6.94
N CYS A 117 4.00 13.79 -5.88
CA CYS A 117 2.66 13.86 -5.25
C CYS A 117 1.46 13.62 -6.20
N LYS A 118 1.66 12.96 -7.36
CA LYS A 118 0.58 12.62 -8.32
C LYS A 118 -0.16 11.34 -7.90
N ILE A 119 -1.03 11.41 -6.89
CA ILE A 119 -1.69 10.26 -6.22
C ILE A 119 -2.28 9.23 -7.21
N SER A 120 -3.14 9.66 -8.14
CA SER A 120 -3.80 8.76 -9.10
C SER A 120 -2.81 8.04 -10.02
N HIS A 121 -1.77 8.74 -10.47
CA HIS A 121 -0.75 8.18 -11.34
C HIS A 121 0.13 7.20 -10.56
N SER A 122 0.64 7.61 -9.40
CA SER A 122 1.46 6.77 -8.52
C SER A 122 0.73 5.47 -8.17
N ARG A 123 -0.55 5.52 -7.79
CA ARG A 123 -1.36 4.34 -7.51
C ARG A 123 -1.41 3.37 -8.69
N ARG A 124 -1.68 3.85 -9.90
CA ARG A 124 -1.75 3.01 -11.11
C ARG A 124 -0.40 2.36 -11.41
N VAL A 125 0.71 3.07 -11.17
CA VAL A 125 2.06 2.53 -11.36
C VAL A 125 2.39 1.48 -10.31
N PHE A 126 2.05 1.69 -9.03
CA PHE A 126 2.17 0.67 -7.97
C PHE A 126 1.38 -0.60 -8.33
N ASP A 127 0.13 -0.44 -8.76
CA ASP A 127 -0.74 -1.55 -9.21
C ASP A 127 -0.14 -2.30 -10.41
N ARG A 128 0.55 -1.58 -11.30
CA ARG A 128 1.24 -2.19 -12.45
C ARG A 128 2.51 -2.92 -12.02
N ALA A 129 3.27 -2.38 -11.08
CA ALA A 129 4.46 -3.01 -10.53
C ALA A 129 4.12 -4.35 -9.85
N LEU A 130 3.06 -4.39 -9.04
CA LEU A 130 2.58 -5.62 -8.39
C LEU A 130 2.08 -6.68 -9.40
N ARG A 131 1.53 -6.26 -10.55
CA ARG A 131 1.14 -7.18 -11.62
C ARG A 131 2.33 -7.68 -12.45
N ALA A 132 3.36 -6.85 -12.64
CA ALA A 132 4.51 -7.18 -13.47
C ALA A 132 5.54 -8.05 -12.73
N LEU A 133 5.69 -7.88 -11.41
CA LEU A 133 6.71 -8.55 -10.61
C LEU A 133 6.17 -9.82 -9.92
N PRO A 134 7.03 -10.84 -9.72
CA PRO A 134 6.68 -12.02 -8.94
C PRO A 134 6.38 -11.68 -7.47
N LEU A 135 5.54 -12.51 -6.81
CA LEU A 135 5.12 -12.35 -5.41
C LEU A 135 6.30 -12.20 -4.43
N THR A 136 7.43 -12.87 -4.69
CA THR A 136 8.63 -12.79 -3.85
C THR A 136 9.21 -11.37 -3.74
N GLN A 137 8.92 -10.49 -4.70
CA GLN A 137 9.38 -9.10 -4.71
C GLN A 137 8.34 -8.12 -4.17
N HIS A 138 7.09 -8.56 -3.95
CA HIS A 138 6.01 -7.68 -3.51
C HIS A 138 6.31 -7.03 -2.16
N SER A 139 7.01 -7.73 -1.27
CA SER A 139 7.43 -7.18 0.04
C SER A 139 8.18 -5.84 -0.09
N ARG A 140 9.02 -5.68 -1.12
CA ARG A 140 9.76 -4.43 -1.36
C ARG A 140 8.87 -3.31 -1.89
N ILE A 141 7.87 -3.66 -2.70
CA ILE A 141 6.91 -2.70 -3.24
C ILE A 141 5.97 -2.22 -2.12
N TRP A 142 5.47 -3.13 -1.29
CA TRP A 142 4.59 -2.81 -0.17
C TRP A 142 5.24 -1.89 0.86
N LYS A 143 6.54 -2.04 1.13
CA LYS A 143 7.30 -1.10 1.98
C LYS A 143 7.22 0.36 1.51
N LEU A 144 7.08 0.60 0.21
CA LEU A 144 6.90 1.95 -0.34
C LEU A 144 5.41 2.32 -0.48
N TYR A 145 4.56 1.33 -0.74
CA TYR A 145 3.17 1.55 -1.05
C TYR A 145 2.30 1.82 0.19
N LEU A 146 2.61 1.19 1.33
CA LEU A 146 1.88 1.39 2.58
C LEU A 146 1.99 2.83 3.11
N PRO A 147 3.21 3.42 3.25
CA PRO A 147 3.33 4.83 3.67
C PRO A 147 2.66 5.80 2.68
N PHE A 148 2.68 5.48 1.38
CA PHE A 148 1.94 6.25 0.38
C PHE A 148 0.43 6.17 0.57
N ALA A 149 -0.09 4.99 0.91
CA ALA A 149 -1.52 4.79 1.15
C ALA A 149 -1.98 5.53 2.41
N GLU A 150 -1.17 5.53 3.48
CA GLU A 150 -1.40 6.32 4.69
C GLU A 150 -1.39 7.82 4.39
N SER A 151 -0.41 8.29 3.62
CA SER A 151 -0.30 9.70 3.22
C SER A 151 -1.43 10.16 2.29
N ALA A 152 -1.94 9.28 1.42
CA ALA A 152 -3.03 9.59 0.51
C ALA A 152 -4.40 9.65 1.22
N ALA A 153 -4.55 8.91 2.33
CA ALA A 153 -5.77 8.80 3.15
C ALA A 153 -7.05 8.43 2.37
N GLY A 154 -8.17 8.33 3.09
CA GLY A 154 -9.51 8.11 2.55
C GLY A 154 -9.69 6.83 1.74
N GLU A 155 -10.55 6.88 0.71
CA GLU A 155 -10.92 5.69 -0.09
C GLU A 155 -9.73 5.04 -0.80
N THR A 156 -8.75 5.84 -1.23
CA THR A 156 -7.55 5.33 -1.90
C THR A 156 -6.69 4.52 -0.93
N GLY A 157 -6.41 5.07 0.25
CA GLY A 157 -5.67 4.36 1.29
C GLY A 157 -6.36 3.06 1.69
N TYR A 158 -7.67 3.15 1.98
CA TYR A 158 -8.51 2.01 2.34
C TYR A 158 -8.42 0.85 1.34
N ARG A 159 -8.59 1.13 0.04
CA ARG A 159 -8.59 0.09 -1.01
C ARG A 159 -7.23 -0.60 -1.13
N VAL A 160 -6.14 0.15 -0.92
CA VAL A 160 -4.79 -0.39 -0.98
C VAL A 160 -4.53 -1.33 0.19
N TYR A 161 -4.86 -0.89 1.42
CA TYR A 161 -4.73 -1.71 2.62
C TYR A 161 -5.62 -2.96 2.58
N LYS A 162 -6.87 -2.83 2.15
CA LYS A 162 -7.79 -3.98 1.97
C LYS A 162 -7.19 -5.07 1.08
N ARG A 163 -6.45 -4.69 0.05
CA ARG A 163 -5.76 -5.66 -0.82
C ARG A 163 -4.53 -6.25 -0.15
N TYR A 164 -3.79 -5.46 0.62
CA TYR A 164 -2.61 -5.91 1.35
C TYR A 164 -2.94 -7.00 2.38
N ILE A 165 -4.01 -6.81 3.17
CA ILE A 165 -4.44 -7.76 4.22
C ILE A 165 -4.86 -9.12 3.67
N ARG A 166 -5.37 -9.18 2.44
CA ARG A 166 -5.69 -10.48 1.79
C ARG A 166 -4.46 -11.40 1.69
N ASN A 167 -3.26 -10.83 1.56
CA ASN A 167 -2.02 -11.59 1.46
C ASN A 167 -1.27 -11.67 2.81
N HIS A 168 -1.53 -10.74 3.72
CA HIS A 168 -0.85 -10.62 5.01
C HIS A 168 -1.87 -10.50 6.15
N PRO A 169 -2.56 -11.60 6.52
CA PRO A 169 -3.56 -11.58 7.58
C PRO A 169 -2.96 -11.23 8.95
N GLU A 170 -1.66 -11.43 9.13
CA GLU A 170 -0.94 -11.10 10.37
C GLU A 170 -1.06 -9.60 10.73
N GLN A 171 -1.09 -8.70 9.74
CA GLN A 171 -1.13 -7.25 9.97
C GLN A 171 -2.55 -6.68 10.09
N SER A 172 -3.55 -7.52 10.38
CA SER A 172 -4.95 -7.09 10.41
C SER A 172 -5.25 -6.10 11.55
N GLU A 173 -4.48 -6.13 12.65
CA GLU A 173 -4.62 -5.20 13.78
C GLU A 173 -4.28 -3.76 13.37
N HIS A 174 -3.09 -3.53 12.79
CA HIS A 174 -2.71 -2.22 12.24
C HIS A 174 -3.72 -1.70 11.21
N TYR A 175 -4.29 -2.59 10.39
CA TYR A 175 -5.34 -2.20 9.45
C TYR A 175 -6.62 -1.74 10.15
N ILE A 176 -7.00 -2.39 11.25
CA ILE A 176 -8.15 -1.98 12.05
C ILE A 176 -7.91 -0.61 12.68
N GLU A 177 -6.73 -0.37 13.26
CA GLU A 177 -6.39 0.94 13.82
C GLU A 177 -6.52 2.04 12.77
N LEU A 178 -5.99 1.81 11.57
CA LEU A 178 -6.14 2.72 10.44
C LEU A 178 -7.61 2.94 10.06
N LEU A 179 -8.46 1.90 10.11
CA LEU A 179 -9.89 2.04 9.82
C LEU A 179 -10.61 2.90 10.87
N LEU A 180 -10.26 2.71 12.14
CA LEU A 180 -10.81 3.50 13.24
C LEU A 180 -10.40 4.97 13.13
N ASP A 181 -9.14 5.25 12.81
CA ASP A 181 -8.64 6.61 12.58
C ASP A 181 -9.34 7.32 11.41
N ASN A 182 -9.79 6.57 10.41
CA ASN A 182 -10.50 7.08 9.24
C ASN A 182 -12.03 6.99 9.37
N GLU A 183 -12.56 6.70 10.57
CA GLU A 183 -14.01 6.59 10.86
C GLU A 183 -14.76 5.51 10.06
N TYR A 184 -14.06 4.49 9.56
CA TYR A 184 -14.66 3.34 8.87
C TYR A 184 -15.02 2.22 9.87
N TYR A 185 -15.96 2.50 10.77
CA TYR A 185 -16.30 1.60 11.88
C TYR A 185 -16.93 0.27 11.41
N PHE A 186 -17.76 0.31 10.37
CA PHE A 186 -18.41 -0.89 9.82
C PHE A 186 -17.39 -1.90 9.25
N GLU A 187 -16.41 -1.41 8.49
CA GLU A 187 -15.33 -2.22 7.94
C GLU A 187 -14.41 -2.74 9.05
N ALA A 188 -14.14 -1.94 10.08
CA ALA A 188 -13.36 -2.37 11.23
C ALA A 188 -14.05 -3.55 11.94
N ALA A 189 -15.35 -3.44 12.20
CA ALA A 189 -16.14 -4.51 12.81
C ALA A 189 -16.14 -5.79 11.96
N ASN A 190 -16.31 -5.69 10.65
CA ASN A 190 -16.23 -6.85 9.76
C ASN A 190 -14.84 -7.50 9.76
N THR A 191 -13.78 -6.69 9.84
CA THR A 191 -12.41 -7.19 9.91
C THR A 191 -12.17 -7.93 11.22
N TYR A 192 -12.63 -7.40 12.36
CA TYR A 192 -12.63 -8.11 13.63
C TYR A 192 -13.40 -9.43 13.58
N ILE A 193 -14.60 -9.44 12.97
CA ILE A 193 -15.39 -10.68 12.82
C ILE A 193 -14.61 -11.71 12.00
N HIS A 194 -13.95 -11.31 10.93
CA HIS A 194 -13.10 -12.21 10.14
C HIS A 194 -11.93 -12.76 10.95
N ILE A 195 -11.24 -11.93 11.73
CA ILE A 195 -10.14 -12.32 12.61
C ILE A 195 -10.62 -13.32 13.69
N LEU A 196 -11.72 -13.00 14.37
CA LEU A 196 -12.24 -13.79 15.49
C LEU A 196 -12.80 -15.15 15.07
N ASN A 197 -13.21 -15.28 13.81
CA ASN A 197 -13.65 -16.54 13.21
C ASN A 197 -12.48 -17.42 12.74
N ASP A 198 -11.27 -16.87 12.56
CA ASP A 198 -10.10 -17.65 12.15
C ASP A 198 -9.41 -18.26 13.38
N PRO A 199 -9.42 -19.60 13.56
CA PRO A 199 -8.80 -20.24 14.70
C PRO A 199 -7.26 -20.20 14.67
N ASN A 200 -6.65 -19.89 13.52
CA ASN A 200 -5.20 -19.83 13.36
C ASN A 200 -4.63 -18.41 13.54
N PHE A 201 -5.50 -17.40 13.66
CA PHE A 201 -5.04 -16.04 13.82
C PHE A 201 -4.29 -15.87 15.14
N ARG A 202 -3.13 -15.21 15.07
CA ARG A 202 -2.34 -14.82 16.23
C ARG A 202 -2.07 -13.33 16.14
N SER A 203 -2.44 -12.63 17.21
CA SER A 203 -2.15 -11.21 17.38
C SER A 203 -0.65 -10.96 17.31
N LEU A 204 -0.24 -9.92 16.57
CA LEU A 204 1.14 -9.45 16.57
C LEU A 204 1.42 -8.65 17.86
N GLU A 205 0.41 -7.94 18.36
CA GLU A 205 0.48 -7.16 19.60
C GLU A 205 0.36 -8.01 20.87
N GLY A 206 0.06 -9.31 20.72
CA GLY A 206 -0.14 -10.23 21.84
C GLY A 206 -1.50 -10.10 22.52
N LYS A 207 -2.47 -9.44 21.87
CA LYS A 207 -3.84 -9.33 22.34
C LYS A 207 -4.49 -10.70 22.47
N SER A 208 -5.21 -10.89 23.56
CA SER A 208 -6.04 -12.07 23.80
C SER A 208 -7.27 -12.07 22.90
N ASN A 209 -7.83 -13.26 22.62
CA ASN A 209 -9.08 -13.37 21.86
C ASN A 209 -10.24 -12.62 22.52
N TYR A 210 -10.20 -12.49 23.86
CA TYR A 210 -11.18 -11.73 24.62
C TYR A 210 -11.04 -10.22 24.44
N GLU A 211 -9.81 -9.69 24.41
CA GLU A 211 -9.57 -8.25 24.19
C GLU A 211 -10.06 -7.82 22.80
N LEU A 212 -9.74 -8.59 21.75
CA LEU A 212 -10.25 -8.35 20.40
C LEU A 212 -11.79 -8.41 20.35
N TRP A 213 -12.40 -9.27 21.17
CA TRP A 213 -13.85 -9.37 21.29
C TRP A 213 -14.47 -8.13 21.97
N MET A 214 -13.81 -7.60 22.99
CA MET A 214 -14.22 -6.39 23.67
C MET A 214 -14.09 -5.16 22.77
N GLU A 215 -12.97 -5.03 22.04
CA GLU A 215 -12.77 -3.96 21.05
C GLU A 215 -13.89 -3.98 19.99
N LEU A 216 -14.26 -5.16 19.47
CA LEU A 216 -15.41 -5.30 18.57
C LEU A 216 -16.72 -4.86 19.24
N CYS A 217 -16.99 -5.28 20.48
CA CYS A 217 -18.21 -4.90 21.20
C CYS A 217 -18.27 -3.38 21.40
N ASP A 218 -17.16 -2.75 21.78
CA ASP A 218 -17.09 -1.32 22.02
C ASP A 218 -17.42 -0.54 20.75
N ILE A 219 -16.87 -0.93 19.59
CA ILE A 219 -17.20 -0.30 18.30
C ILE A 219 -18.69 -0.44 17.99
N CYS A 220 -19.28 -1.63 18.19
CA CYS A 220 -20.70 -1.86 17.94
C CYS A 220 -21.62 -1.04 18.87
N VAL A 221 -21.21 -0.82 20.13
CA VAL A 221 -22.00 -0.08 21.13
C VAL A 221 -21.97 1.42 20.87
N HIS A 222 -20.81 1.97 20.54
CA HIS A 222 -20.62 3.41 20.34
C HIS A 222 -21.14 3.89 18.97
N HIS A 223 -21.11 3.03 17.94
CA HIS A 223 -21.51 3.38 16.57
C HIS A 223 -22.66 2.50 16.03
N PRO A 224 -23.82 2.42 16.70
CA PRO A 224 -24.89 1.50 16.33
C PRO A 224 -25.58 1.85 15.00
N SER A 225 -25.57 3.11 14.58
CA SER A 225 -26.18 3.60 13.33
C SER A 225 -25.48 3.10 12.07
N GLU A 226 -24.18 2.82 12.16
CA GLU A 226 -23.38 2.35 11.02
C GLU A 226 -23.39 0.83 10.89
N MET A 227 -23.86 0.12 11.93
CA MET A 227 -23.85 -1.35 12.01
C MET A 227 -25.09 -2.02 11.41
N THR A 228 -25.79 -1.35 10.49
CA THR A 228 -27.09 -1.81 9.94
C THR A 228 -27.04 -3.16 9.20
N GLY A 229 -25.86 -3.63 8.79
CA GLY A 229 -25.65 -4.93 8.14
C GLY A 229 -25.20 -6.07 9.06
N ILE A 230 -24.95 -5.81 10.34
CA ILE A 230 -24.36 -6.78 11.28
C ILE A 230 -25.37 -7.10 12.39
N ASN A 231 -25.62 -8.40 12.64
CA ASN A 231 -26.45 -8.82 13.78
C ASN A 231 -25.63 -8.76 15.09
N VAL A 232 -25.47 -7.55 15.63
CA VAL A 232 -24.70 -7.27 16.85
C VAL A 232 -25.21 -8.08 18.05
N GLU A 233 -26.53 -8.26 18.19
CA GLU A 233 -27.13 -9.02 19.29
C GLU A 233 -26.67 -10.50 19.28
N GLN A 234 -26.65 -11.11 18.09
CA GLN A 234 -26.17 -12.48 17.93
C GLN A 234 -24.67 -12.60 18.21
N ILE A 235 -23.88 -11.61 17.81
CA ILE A 235 -22.44 -11.57 18.11
C ILE A 235 -22.22 -11.47 19.61
N ILE A 236 -22.80 -10.49 20.31
CA ILE A 236 -22.54 -10.35 21.76
C ILE A 236 -23.01 -11.61 22.52
N ARG A 237 -24.13 -12.22 22.12
CA ARG A 237 -24.60 -13.50 22.68
C ARG A 237 -23.65 -14.67 22.44
N SER A 238 -23.03 -14.78 21.26
CA SER A 238 -22.03 -15.81 21.00
C SER A 238 -20.79 -15.60 21.87
N GLY A 239 -20.39 -14.34 22.10
CA GLY A 239 -19.36 -13.98 23.07
C GLY A 239 -19.67 -14.43 24.50
N ILE A 240 -20.91 -14.20 24.97
CA ILE A 240 -21.37 -14.61 26.31
C ILE A 240 -21.30 -16.14 26.51
N ALA A 241 -21.56 -16.90 25.44
CA ALA A 241 -21.44 -18.35 25.46
C ALA A 241 -19.96 -18.80 25.50
N LYS A 242 -19.08 -18.11 24.76
CA LYS A 242 -17.65 -18.43 24.64
C LYS A 242 -16.83 -18.03 25.88
N PHE A 243 -17.15 -16.90 26.51
CA PHE A 243 -16.43 -16.34 27.65
C PHE A 243 -17.30 -16.33 28.92
N SER A 244 -17.41 -17.48 29.58
CA SER A 244 -18.29 -17.65 30.74
C SER A 244 -17.89 -16.85 31.98
N ASP A 245 -16.61 -16.52 32.08
CA ASP A 245 -15.98 -15.76 33.17
C ASP A 245 -16.24 -14.24 33.07
N GLN A 246 -16.45 -13.71 31.86
CA GLN A 246 -16.64 -12.26 31.61
C GLN A 246 -18.08 -11.90 31.21
N ARG A 247 -19.05 -12.78 31.44
CA ARG A 247 -20.47 -12.58 31.02
C ARG A 247 -21.05 -11.24 31.46
N GLY A 248 -20.70 -10.77 32.65
CA GLY A 248 -21.21 -9.50 33.18
C GLY A 248 -20.92 -8.33 32.24
N LYS A 249 -19.68 -8.20 31.76
CA LYS A 249 -19.24 -7.11 30.88
C LYS A 249 -19.93 -7.17 29.51
N LEU A 250 -20.10 -8.37 28.96
CA LEU A 250 -20.77 -8.58 27.67
C LEU A 250 -22.29 -8.35 27.75
N TRP A 251 -22.92 -8.69 28.88
CA TRP A 251 -24.31 -8.34 29.11
C TRP A 251 -24.50 -6.84 29.27
N THR A 252 -23.56 -6.14 29.93
CA THR A 252 -23.61 -4.68 30.01
C THR A 252 -23.42 -4.04 28.65
N SER A 253 -22.50 -4.53 27.80
CA SER A 253 -22.33 -3.98 26.44
C SER A 253 -23.58 -4.19 25.59
N LEU A 254 -24.23 -5.36 25.68
CA LEU A 254 -25.50 -5.61 25.00
C LEU A 254 -26.62 -4.67 25.47
N ALA A 255 -26.72 -4.44 26.78
CA ALA A 255 -27.69 -3.50 27.34
C ALA A 255 -27.43 -2.08 26.85
N THR A 256 -26.16 -1.63 26.87
CA THR A 256 -25.77 -0.32 26.35
C THR A 256 -26.09 -0.19 24.87
N TYR A 257 -25.87 -1.23 24.06
CA TYR A 257 -26.24 -1.25 22.64
C TYR A 257 -27.75 -1.02 22.41
N TRP A 258 -28.62 -1.69 23.17
CA TRP A 258 -30.06 -1.47 23.04
C TRP A 258 -30.48 -0.06 23.47
N VAL A 259 -29.84 0.49 24.51
CA VAL A 259 -30.05 1.88 24.94
C VAL A 259 -29.63 2.87 23.86
N THR A 260 -28.43 2.70 23.27
CA THR A 260 -27.92 3.63 22.25
C THR A 260 -28.74 3.57 20.95
N ARG A 261 -29.37 2.43 20.65
CA ARG A 261 -30.29 2.28 19.51
C ARG A 261 -31.73 2.73 19.78
N GLY A 262 -32.07 3.11 21.01
CA GLY A 262 -33.42 3.53 21.40
C GLY A 262 -34.44 2.39 21.58
N GLU A 263 -34.00 1.14 21.63
CA GLU A 263 -34.88 -0.03 21.81
C GLU A 263 -35.16 -0.30 23.29
N LEU A 264 -35.84 0.64 23.95
CA LEU A 264 -36.07 0.61 25.38
C LEU A 264 -36.88 -0.61 25.85
N GLU A 265 -37.77 -1.15 24.99
CA GLU A 265 -38.55 -2.35 25.30
C GLU A 265 -37.66 -3.58 25.57
N LYS A 266 -36.59 -3.75 24.79
CA LYS A 266 -35.64 -4.85 24.99
C LYS A 266 -34.81 -4.66 26.24
N VAL A 267 -34.46 -3.42 26.57
CA VAL A 267 -33.75 -3.08 27.82
C VAL A 267 -34.61 -3.43 29.03
N VAL A 268 -35.90 -3.10 29.01
CA VAL A 268 -36.84 -3.41 30.10
C VAL A 268 -37.05 -4.92 30.22
N LEU A 269 -37.22 -5.63 29.11
CA LEU A 269 -37.29 -7.10 29.12
C LEU A 269 -36.00 -7.73 29.68
N PHE A 270 -34.84 -7.17 29.36
CA PHE A 270 -33.56 -7.60 29.91
C PHE A 270 -33.42 -7.32 31.41
N GLN A 271 -33.83 -6.14 31.88
CA GLN A 271 -33.85 -5.80 33.31
C GLN A 271 -34.80 -6.72 34.07
N ASN A 272 -35.97 -7.02 33.51
CA ASN A 272 -36.95 -7.92 34.13
C ASN A 272 -36.44 -9.37 34.17
N SER A 273 -35.82 -9.87 33.10
CA SER A 273 -35.23 -11.22 33.06
C SER A 273 -33.98 -11.37 33.93
N SER A 274 -33.15 -10.34 34.05
CA SER A 274 -32.01 -10.32 34.99
C SER A 274 -32.46 -10.17 36.45
N HIS A 275 -33.56 -9.47 36.73
CA HIS A 275 -34.23 -9.49 38.03
C HIS A 275 -34.80 -10.87 38.36
N LEU A 276 -35.41 -11.55 37.39
CA LEU A 276 -35.91 -12.93 37.56
C LEU A 276 -34.77 -13.93 37.81
N LEU A 277 -33.64 -13.80 37.11
CA LEU A 277 -32.44 -14.61 37.37
C LEU A 277 -31.81 -14.32 38.75
N ARG A 278 -31.91 -13.10 39.28
CA ARG A 278 -31.52 -12.80 40.67
C ARG A 278 -32.51 -13.37 41.70
N LEU A 279 -33.77 -13.52 41.35
CA LEU A 279 -34.81 -14.11 42.20
C LEU A 279 -34.77 -15.66 42.21
N GLU A 280 -34.17 -16.29 41.21
CA GLU A 280 -33.99 -17.75 41.15
C GLU A 280 -32.67 -18.26 41.77
N ILE A 281 -31.80 -17.39 42.28
CA ILE A 281 -30.68 -17.82 43.13
C ILE A 281 -31.28 -18.13 44.51
N PRO A 282 -31.34 -19.41 44.95
CA PRO A 282 -31.78 -19.68 46.31
C PRO A 282 -30.74 -19.05 47.23
N LEU A 283 -31.17 -18.03 47.98
CA LEU A 283 -30.47 -17.58 49.17
C LEU A 283 -30.23 -18.84 50.02
N LYS A 284 -28.99 -19.36 50.00
CA LYS A 284 -28.53 -20.30 51.02
C LYS A 284 -28.72 -19.56 52.35
N LYS A 285 -29.78 -19.93 53.06
CA LYS A 285 -29.96 -19.60 54.47
C LYS A 285 -28.82 -20.27 55.22
N GLU A 286 -27.91 -19.47 55.74
CA GLU A 286 -27.16 -19.82 56.95
C GLU A 286 -27.99 -19.41 58.17
#